data_AF-A0A6M0HKG1-F1
#
_entry.id   AF-A0A6M0HKG1-F1
#
_cell.length_a   1.000
_cell.length_b   1.000
_cell.length_c   1.000
_cell.angle_alpha   90.00
_cell.angle_beta   90.00
_cell.angle_gamma   90.00
#
_symmetry.space_group_name_H-M   'P 1'
#
loop_
_entity.id
_entity.type
_entity.pdbx_description
1 polymer ?
#
loop_
_entity_poly.entity_id
_entity_poly.type
_entity_poly.pdbx_seq_one_letter_code
_entity_poly.pdbx_strand_id
1 'polypeptide(L)'
;MRTVTLALLATTLTFAAAPAALATELQATRPISIDLASFRGSAYYTETKDGYRVVATLATVNSGAEQPQVIRMVTTLNADQTVHLSVPGALGTDGRETTIAFSRRGNRVDVAAAE
;
A
#
# COMPACT_ATOMS: atom_id res chain seq x y z
N MET A 1 -59.98 -0.01 -27.51
CA MET A 1 -59.24 -0.85 -26.54
C MET A 1 -57.85 -1.15 -27.11
N ARG A 2 -56.81 -0.45 -26.67
CA ARG A 2 -55.40 -0.80 -26.98
C ARG A 2 -54.60 -0.62 -25.70
N THR A 3 -54.37 -1.72 -25.01
CA THR A 3 -53.56 -1.79 -23.79
C THR A 3 -52.10 -1.61 -24.16
N VAL A 4 -51.47 -0.56 -23.64
CA VAL A 4 -50.02 -0.34 -23.73
C VAL A 4 -49.36 -1.03 -22.55
N THR A 5 -48.61 -2.09 -22.80
CA THR A 5 -47.88 -2.84 -21.78
C THR A 5 -46.54 -2.14 -21.51
N LEU A 6 -46.39 -1.50 -20.34
CA LEU A 6 -45.10 -0.98 -19.87
C LEU A 6 -44.24 -2.16 -19.36
N ALA A 7 -43.09 -2.38 -19.99
CA ALA A 7 -42.07 -3.28 -19.48
C ALA A 7 -41.07 -2.49 -18.61
N LEU A 8 -41.07 -2.73 -17.30
CA LEU A 8 -40.03 -2.25 -16.39
C LEU A 8 -38.78 -3.15 -16.55
N LEU A 9 -37.69 -2.60 -17.07
CA LEU A 9 -36.37 -3.23 -16.95
C LEU A 9 -35.79 -2.89 -15.57
N ALA A 10 -35.67 -3.91 -14.71
CA ALA A 10 -34.96 -3.81 -13.45
C ALA A 10 -33.46 -3.99 -13.69
N THR A 11 -32.68 -2.91 -13.58
CA THR A 11 -31.21 -2.96 -13.67
C THR A 11 -30.64 -3.42 -12.33
N THR A 12 -30.18 -4.66 -12.25
CA THR A 12 -29.47 -5.18 -11.07
C THR A 12 -28.05 -4.60 -11.03
N LEU A 13 -27.81 -3.64 -10.15
CA LEU A 13 -26.48 -3.07 -9.91
C LEU A 13 -25.68 -4.02 -9.00
N THR A 14 -24.91 -4.93 -9.61
CA THR A 14 -23.95 -5.76 -8.86
C THR A 14 -22.76 -4.91 -8.44
N PHE A 15 -22.74 -4.51 -7.16
CA PHE A 15 -21.55 -3.93 -6.52
C PHE A 15 -20.50 -5.05 -6.37
N ALA A 16 -19.52 -5.08 -7.27
CA ALA A 16 -18.31 -5.87 -7.04
C ALA A 16 -17.55 -5.20 -5.89
N ALA A 17 -17.63 -5.79 -4.69
CA ALA A 17 -16.80 -5.37 -3.57
C ALA A 17 -15.34 -5.70 -3.92
N ALA A 18 -14.57 -4.69 -4.35
CA ALA A 18 -13.14 -4.83 -4.48
C ALA A 18 -12.57 -5.20 -3.09
N PRO A 19 -11.63 -6.15 -3.00
CA PRO A 19 -11.00 -6.50 -1.73
C PRO A 19 -10.33 -5.24 -1.18
N ALA A 20 -10.80 -4.74 -0.04
CA ALA A 20 -10.11 -3.70 0.68
C ALA A 20 -8.76 -4.27 1.12
N ALA A 21 -7.65 -3.74 0.57
CA ALA A 21 -6.33 -4.05 1.07
C ALA A 21 -6.32 -3.80 2.59
N LEU A 22 -6.02 -4.83 3.38
CA LEU A 22 -6.04 -4.70 4.84
C LEU A 22 -4.88 -3.79 5.26
N ALA A 23 -5.22 -2.53 5.54
CA ALA A 23 -4.28 -1.57 6.09
C ALA A 23 -3.83 -2.03 7.48
N THR A 24 -2.52 -2.15 7.66
CA THR A 24 -1.89 -2.48 8.93
C THR A 24 -1.41 -1.19 9.58
N GLU A 25 -1.85 -0.94 10.82
CA GLU A 25 -1.33 0.18 11.60
C GLU A 25 0.15 -0.05 11.96
N LEU A 26 1.00 0.92 11.62
CA LEU A 26 2.34 0.99 12.14
C LEU A 26 2.29 1.52 13.58
N GLN A 27 3.17 0.99 14.42
CA GLN A 27 3.37 1.47 15.78
C GLN A 27 4.65 2.30 15.82
N ALA A 28 4.64 3.41 16.58
CA ALA A 28 5.82 4.24 16.74
C ALA A 28 7.00 3.39 17.24
N THR A 29 8.18 3.60 16.63
CA THR A 29 9.46 2.91 16.91
C THR A 29 9.44 1.37 16.85
N ARG A 30 8.31 0.75 16.51
CA ARG A 30 8.15 -0.71 16.47
C ARG A 30 8.01 -1.19 15.02
N PRO A 31 9.06 -1.77 14.43
CA PRO A 31 9.02 -2.19 13.05
C PRO A 31 8.07 -3.36 12.83
N ILE A 32 7.38 -3.32 11.69
CA ILE A 32 6.66 -4.47 11.13
C ILE A 32 7.41 -5.02 9.92
N SER A 33 7.12 -6.25 9.54
CA SER A 33 7.66 -6.84 8.31
C SER A 33 6.88 -6.38 7.09
N ILE A 34 7.59 -6.15 5.99
CA ILE A 34 7.05 -5.83 4.66
C ILE A 34 7.54 -6.91 3.70
N ASP A 35 6.62 -7.47 2.93
CA ASP A 35 6.90 -8.43 1.86
C ASP A 35 6.34 -7.90 0.54
N LEU A 36 7.23 -7.67 -0.42
CA LEU A 36 6.95 -7.23 -1.78
C LEU A 36 7.57 -8.22 -2.78
N ALA A 37 7.40 -9.52 -2.51
CA ALA A 37 7.92 -10.63 -3.28
C ALA A 37 9.46 -10.65 -3.37
N SER A 38 10.04 -10.01 -4.40
CA SER A 38 11.49 -9.96 -4.61
C SER A 38 12.20 -9.07 -3.60
N PHE A 39 11.47 -8.24 -2.87
CA PHE A 39 11.99 -7.41 -1.79
C PHE A 39 11.29 -7.75 -0.47
N ARG A 40 12.06 -7.91 0.60
CA ARG A 40 11.54 -8.07 1.97
C ARG A 40 12.28 -7.15 2.91
N GLY A 41 11.60 -6.68 3.95
CA GLY A 41 12.25 -5.90 4.98
C GLY A 41 11.30 -5.42 6.04
N SER A 42 11.49 -4.21 6.53
CA SER A 42 10.70 -3.66 7.61
C SER A 42 10.43 -2.18 7.49
N ALA A 43 9.35 -1.73 8.13
CA ALA A 43 8.99 -0.34 8.22
C ALA A 43 8.56 0.04 9.64
N TYR A 44 8.90 1.25 10.05
CA TYR A 44 8.46 1.88 11.30
C TYR A 44 8.33 3.39 11.09
N TYR A 45 7.72 4.08 12.05
CA TYR A 45 7.77 5.54 12.10
C TYR A 45 8.26 6.06 13.45
N THR A 46 8.69 7.31 13.47
CA THR A 46 8.95 8.08 14.69
C THR A 46 8.21 9.40 14.61
N GLU A 47 7.65 9.85 15.72
CA GLU A 47 7.09 11.19 15.83
C GLU A 47 8.23 12.22 15.89
N THR A 48 8.09 13.29 15.11
CA THR A 48 9.03 14.41 15.07
C THR A 48 8.25 15.72 15.14
N LYS A 49 8.94 16.84 15.42
CA LYS A 49 8.34 18.18 15.39
C LYS A 49 7.63 18.46 14.07
N ASP A 50 8.21 17.98 12.97
CA ASP A 50 7.79 18.34 11.60
C ASP A 50 6.84 17.30 10.99
N GLY A 51 6.41 16.30 11.74
CA GLY A 51 5.50 15.24 11.28
C GLY A 51 5.95 13.84 11.66
N TYR A 52 5.45 12.84 10.95
CA TYR A 52 5.71 11.43 11.26
C TYR A 52 6.77 10.91 10.31
N ARG A 53 7.98 10.71 10.81
CA ARG A 53 9.12 10.24 10.01
C ARG A 53 9.02 8.74 9.82
N VAL A 54 8.64 8.32 8.62
CA VAL A 54 8.57 6.92 8.21
C VAL A 54 9.91 6.47 7.68
N VAL A 55 10.33 5.27 8.08
CA VAL A 55 11.52 4.60 7.59
C VAL A 55 11.11 3.23 7.11
N ALA A 56 11.40 2.92 5.84
CA ALA A 56 11.28 1.58 5.29
C ALA A 56 12.66 1.13 4.80
N THR A 57 13.08 -0.07 5.18
CA THR A 57 14.31 -0.70 4.69
C THR A 57 13.94 -2.03 4.07
N LEU A 58 14.24 -2.22 2.79
CA LEU A 58 13.95 -3.39 2.00
C LEU A 58 15.23 -3.94 1.41
N ALA A 59 15.36 -5.26 1.30
CA ALA A 59 16.47 -5.93 0.65
C ALA A 59 15.94 -6.93 -0.38
N THR A 60 16.68 -7.10 -1.49
CA THR A 60 16.38 -8.19 -2.43
C THR A 60 16.52 -9.53 -1.73
N VAL A 61 15.55 -10.41 -1.91
CA VAL A 61 15.61 -11.82 -1.47
C VAL A 61 15.76 -12.73 -2.68
N ASN A 62 16.38 -13.90 -2.49
CA ASN A 62 16.51 -14.93 -3.53
C ASN A 62 17.19 -14.46 -4.84
N SER A 63 18.03 -13.41 -4.79
CA SER A 63 18.69 -12.84 -5.97
C SER A 63 19.94 -13.63 -6.44
N GLY A 64 20.44 -14.56 -5.63
CA GLY A 64 21.68 -15.30 -5.91
C GLY A 64 22.96 -14.45 -5.82
N ALA A 65 22.86 -13.16 -5.48
CA ALA A 65 24.00 -12.27 -5.29
C ALA A 65 24.65 -12.48 -3.92
N GLU A 66 25.98 -12.37 -3.84
CA GLU A 66 26.73 -12.44 -2.58
C GLU A 66 26.31 -11.36 -1.58
N GLN A 67 25.87 -10.20 -2.09
CA GLN A 67 25.36 -9.09 -1.29
C GLN A 67 23.98 -8.68 -1.83
N PRO A 68 22.93 -8.68 -1.00
CA PRO A 68 21.60 -8.25 -1.43
C PRO A 68 21.60 -6.74 -1.69
N GLN A 69 20.89 -6.30 -2.72
CA GLN A 69 20.65 -4.88 -2.93
C GLN A 69 19.69 -4.37 -1.84
N VAL A 70 20.08 -3.31 -1.15
CA VAL A 70 19.29 -2.71 -0.07
C VAL A 70 18.78 -1.34 -0.48
N ILE A 71 17.49 -1.11 -0.26
CA ILE A 71 16.81 0.17 -0.46
C ILE A 71 16.37 0.67 0.92
N ARG A 72 16.71 1.91 1.26
CA ARG A 72 16.19 2.59 2.45
C ARG A 72 15.48 3.86 2.06
N MET A 73 14.17 3.89 2.28
CA MET A 73 13.35 5.09 2.11
C MET A 73 13.19 5.78 3.46
N VAL A 74 13.34 7.10 3.46
CA VAL A 74 13.01 7.97 4.58
C VAL A 74 12.12 9.09 4.07
N THR A 75 10.97 9.28 4.70
CA THR A 75 10.06 10.39 4.39
C THR A 75 9.39 10.90 5.66
N THR A 76 8.84 12.11 5.61
CA THR A 76 8.04 12.69 6.69
C THR A 76 6.61 12.87 6.19
N LEU A 77 5.65 12.24 6.87
CA LEU A 77 4.23 12.38 6.58
C LEU A 77 3.65 13.56 7.36
N ASN A 78 3.19 14.57 6.62
CA ASN A 78 2.30 15.60 7.13
C ASN A 78 0.91 15.02 7.41
N ALA A 79 0.04 15.81 8.06
CA ALA A 79 -1.35 15.41 8.28
C ALA A 79 -2.00 15.03 6.94
N ASP A 80 -2.71 13.89 6.95
CA ASP A 80 -3.48 13.35 5.82
C ASP A 80 -2.65 13.04 4.55
N GLN A 81 -1.32 13.02 4.68
CA GLN A 81 -0.43 12.69 3.57
C GLN A 81 -0.31 11.18 3.37
N THR A 82 -0.26 10.78 2.11
CA THR A 82 0.08 9.42 1.68
C THR A 82 1.32 9.43 0.80
N VAL A 83 2.21 8.47 1.00
CA VAL A 83 3.41 8.26 0.18
C VAL A 83 3.43 6.82 -0.30
N HIS A 84 3.66 6.63 -1.60
CA HIS A 84 3.78 5.31 -2.22
C HIS A 84 5.26 4.93 -2.35
N LEU A 85 5.59 3.71 -1.97
CA LEU A 85 6.87 3.07 -2.25
C LEU A 85 6.62 1.89 -3.18
N SER A 86 7.18 1.97 -4.37
CA SER A 86 7.19 0.89 -5.35
C SER A 86 8.62 0.39 -5.51
N VAL A 87 8.76 -0.93 -5.61
CA VAL A 87 10.03 -1.59 -5.97
C VAL A 87 9.92 -2.21 -7.36
N PRO A 88 11.03 -2.49 -8.06
CA PRO A 88 10.97 -3.21 -9.32
C PRO A 88 10.21 -4.54 -9.18
N GLY A 89 9.16 -4.70 -9.99
CA GLY A 89 8.41 -5.94 -10.15
C GLY A 89 8.82 -6.73 -11.39
N ALA A 90 8.01 -7.73 -11.76
CA ALA A 90 8.21 -8.48 -12.99
C ALA A 90 8.06 -7.58 -14.22
N LEU A 91 8.88 -7.81 -15.25
CA LEU A 91 8.79 -7.06 -16.50
C LEU A 91 7.39 -7.22 -17.12
N GLY A 92 6.77 -6.10 -17.49
CA GLY A 92 5.44 -6.07 -18.10
C GLY A 92 4.27 -6.06 -17.11
N THR A 93 4.52 -6.05 -15.79
CA THR A 93 3.47 -5.77 -14.80
C THR A 93 3.34 -4.28 -14.54
N ASP A 94 2.17 -3.84 -14.07
CA ASP A 94 1.90 -2.45 -13.67
C ASP A 94 2.50 -2.07 -12.30
N GLY A 95 3.16 -3.01 -11.63
CA GLY A 95 3.85 -2.79 -10.37
C GLY A 95 2.95 -2.74 -9.13
N ARG A 96 1.65 -2.97 -9.26
CA ARG A 96 0.68 -2.89 -8.13
C ARG A 96 0.99 -3.89 -7.03
N GLU A 97 1.38 -5.11 -7.40
CA GLU A 97 1.75 -6.17 -6.46
C GLU A 97 3.04 -5.86 -5.68
N THR A 98 3.84 -4.91 -6.16
CA THR A 98 5.13 -4.49 -5.60
C THR A 98 5.10 -3.06 -5.06
N THR A 99 3.91 -2.53 -4.79
CA THR A 99 3.71 -1.17 -4.30
C THR A 99 2.95 -1.15 -2.97
N ILE A 100 3.43 -0.34 -2.02
CA ILE A 100 2.77 -0.07 -0.75
C ILE A 100 2.57 1.43 -0.55
N ALA A 101 1.52 1.80 0.19
CA ALA A 101 1.26 3.16 0.62
C ALA A 101 1.44 3.29 2.13
N PHE A 102 2.14 4.33 2.56
CA PHE A 102 2.16 4.79 3.94
C PHE A 102 1.26 6.02 4.05
N SER A 103 0.20 5.91 4.86
CA SER A 103 -0.80 6.97 5.02
C SER A 103 -0.88 7.42 6.47
N ARG A 104 -0.76 8.72 6.71
CA ARG A 104 -1.03 9.30 8.03
C ARG A 104 -2.49 9.72 8.11
N ARG A 105 -3.21 9.27 9.14
CA ARG A 105 -4.57 9.69 9.47
C ARG A 105 -4.60 10.16 10.92
N GLY A 106 -4.65 11.48 11.13
CA GLY A 106 -4.50 12.08 12.45
C GLY A 106 -3.16 11.72 13.11
N ASN A 107 -3.20 10.93 14.19
CA ASN A 107 -2.04 10.45 14.93
C ASN A 107 -1.65 8.99 14.62
N ARG A 108 -2.28 8.38 13.61
CA ARG A 108 -2.02 7.01 13.17
C ARG A 108 -1.27 7.01 11.85
N VAL A 109 -0.37 6.05 11.66
CA VAL A 109 0.20 5.72 10.36
C VAL A 109 -0.20 4.31 10.00
N ASP A 110 -0.78 4.15 8.82
CA ASP A 110 -1.13 2.85 8.25
C ASP A 110 -0.22 2.54 7.07
N VAL A 111 0.02 1.24 6.84
CA VAL A 111 0.63 0.72 5.63
C VAL A 111 -0.28 -0.29 4.95
N ALA A 112 -0.45 -0.20 3.65
CA ALA A 112 -1.28 -1.09 2.86
C ALA A 112 -0.66 -1.35 1.49
N ALA A 113 -1.04 -2.45 0.84
CA ALA A 113 -0.81 -2.62 -0.60
C ALA A 113 -1.47 -1.46 -1.37
N ALA A 114 -0.83 -1.01 -2.45
CA ALA A 114 -1.28 0.14 -3.19
C ALA A 114 -1.21 -0.08 -4.71
N GLU A 115 -2.00 0.73 -5.40
CA GLU A 115 -2.09 0.78 -6.86
C GLU A 115 -0.93 1.54 -7.51
#